data_AF-A0A6A9SHZ8-F1
#
_entry.id   AF-A0A6A9SHZ8-F1
#
_cell.length_a   1.000
_cell.length_b   1.000
_cell.length_c   1.000
_cell.angle_alpha   90.00
_cell.angle_beta   90.00
_cell.angle_gamma   90.00
#
_symmetry.space_group_name_H-M   'P 1'
#
loop_
_entity.id
_entity.type
_entity.pdbx_description
1 polymer ?
#
loop_
_entity_poly.entity_id
_entity_poly.type
_entity_poly.pdbx_seq_one_letter_code
_entity_poly.pdbx_strand_id
1 'polypeptide(L)'
;MNVLDAQIDWREDVGNDPRLEVLVDEIPDRSDLRFEQEGNLWVGEYEGYVEYFAWSGDGNDGGFSGRCFEVTTTDDETVTLKGPWSSRAGCVNKQGLGPVVDVRLTTDRDVLERGYTFKSGSLTLRAAKRAIDLAADDGHLERVLKFDDEEPYWVPTRENGDSDGARVDVEYERGEA
;
A
#
# COMPACT_ATOMS: atom_id res chain seq x y z
N MET A 1 5.46 -5.97 13.63
CA MET A 1 5.50 -4.54 13.21
C MET A 1 4.42 -3.70 13.89
N ASN A 2 4.86 -2.65 14.60
CA ASN A 2 4.02 -1.63 15.18
C ASN A 2 4.25 -0.27 14.52
N VAL A 3 3.17 0.50 14.33
CA VAL A 3 3.26 1.90 13.91
C VAL A 3 3.51 2.77 15.15
N LEU A 4 4.54 3.59 15.09
CA LEU A 4 4.98 4.43 16.21
C LEU A 4 4.57 5.89 16.04
N ASP A 5 4.59 6.40 14.81
CA ASP A 5 4.36 7.80 14.48
C ASP A 5 4.09 7.93 12.97
N ALA A 6 3.51 9.05 12.53
CA ALA A 6 3.27 9.29 11.12
C ALA A 6 3.17 10.78 10.79
N GLN A 7 3.36 11.11 9.52
CA GLN A 7 3.05 12.43 8.95
C GLN A 7 2.54 12.27 7.53
N ILE A 8 1.99 13.35 6.97
CA ILE A 8 1.51 13.38 5.60
C ILE A 8 2.39 14.36 4.81
N ASP A 9 3.05 13.84 3.77
CA ASP A 9 3.66 14.65 2.74
C ASP A 9 2.59 15.05 1.73
N TRP A 10 2.05 16.26 1.89
CA TRP A 10 0.94 16.79 1.10
C TRP A 10 1.30 17.12 -0.35
N ARG A 11 2.59 17.10 -0.72
CA ARG A 11 3.04 17.33 -2.11
C ARG A 11 2.53 18.64 -2.72
N GLU A 12 2.35 19.68 -1.92
CA GLU A 12 1.65 20.93 -2.30
C GLU A 12 2.21 21.62 -3.56
N ASP A 13 3.50 21.46 -3.85
CA ASP A 13 4.18 22.10 -4.99
C ASP A 13 4.40 21.19 -6.20
N VAL A 14 3.87 19.96 -6.21
CA VAL A 14 4.06 18.99 -7.30
C VAL A 14 2.77 18.27 -7.67
N GLY A 15 2.68 17.79 -8.92
CA GLY A 15 1.50 17.05 -9.41
C GLY A 15 1.39 15.60 -8.92
N ASN A 16 2.02 15.26 -7.79
CA ASN A 16 1.95 13.91 -7.21
C ASN A 16 0.90 13.88 -6.10
N ASP A 17 0.29 12.72 -5.90
CA ASP A 17 -0.61 12.52 -4.77
C ASP A 17 0.12 12.66 -3.42
N PRO A 18 -0.58 13.16 -2.38
CA PRO A 18 -0.11 13.09 -1.01
C PRO A 18 0.32 11.68 -0.61
N ARG A 19 1.33 11.59 0.26
CA ARG A 19 1.87 10.32 0.75
C ARG A 19 1.88 10.28 2.26
N LEU A 20 1.40 9.16 2.80
CA LEU A 20 1.54 8.84 4.20
C LEU A 20 2.97 8.34 4.46
N GLU A 21 3.66 9.00 5.38
CA GLU A 21 5.01 8.67 5.83
C GLU A 21 4.93 8.15 7.26
N VAL A 22 5.47 6.96 7.50
CA VAL A 22 5.19 6.16 8.69
C VAL A 22 6.49 5.71 9.34
N LEU A 23 6.61 6.00 10.63
CA LEU A 23 7.64 5.43 11.49
C LEU A 23 7.13 4.14 12.11
N VAL A 24 7.90 3.07 11.95
CA VAL A 24 7.62 1.75 12.53
C VAL A 24 8.80 1.30 13.40
N ASP A 25 8.56 0.35 14.30
CA ASP A 25 9.62 -0.24 15.13
C ASP A 25 10.56 -1.14 14.32
N GLU A 26 10.00 -1.90 13.39
CA GLU A 26 10.71 -2.79 12.48
C GLU A 26 9.96 -2.88 11.14
N ILE A 27 10.68 -3.20 10.06
CA ILE A 27 10.07 -3.54 8.78
C ILE A 27 10.21 -5.07 8.63
N PRO A 28 9.10 -5.83 8.52
CA PRO A 28 9.16 -7.29 8.40
C PRO A 28 10.02 -7.73 7.21
N ASP A 29 10.73 -8.84 7.38
CA ASP A 29 11.45 -9.48 6.29
C ASP A 29 10.48 -10.31 5.46
N ARG A 30 10.79 -10.51 4.18
CA ARG A 30 9.92 -11.28 3.26
C ARG A 30 9.57 -12.68 3.79
N SER A 31 10.46 -13.31 4.55
CA SER A 31 10.24 -14.64 5.16
C SER A 31 9.13 -14.65 6.23
N ASP A 32 8.80 -13.50 6.79
CA ASP A 32 7.73 -13.37 7.79
C ASP A 32 6.35 -13.35 7.11
N LEU A 33 6.29 -12.96 5.84
CA LEU A 33 5.05 -12.83 5.08
C LEU A 33 4.51 -14.19 4.65
N ARG A 34 3.20 -14.25 4.47
CA ARG A 34 2.49 -15.37 3.83
C ARG A 34 1.80 -14.88 2.58
N PHE A 35 2.24 -15.42 1.44
CA PHE A 35 1.81 -14.97 0.12
C PHE A 35 0.61 -15.77 -0.39
N GLU A 36 -0.41 -15.04 -0.81
CA GLU A 36 -1.52 -15.54 -1.63
C GLU A 36 -1.27 -15.15 -3.09
N GLN A 37 -1.76 -15.97 -4.03
CA GLN A 37 -1.68 -15.70 -5.46
C GLN A 37 -3.10 -15.64 -6.08
N GLU A 38 -3.40 -14.54 -6.77
CA GLU A 38 -4.59 -14.44 -7.64
C GLU A 38 -4.15 -13.97 -9.03
N GLY A 39 -4.43 -14.78 -10.05
CA GLY A 39 -3.90 -14.56 -11.40
C GLY A 39 -2.37 -14.47 -11.41
N ASN A 40 -1.84 -13.31 -11.82
CA ASN A 40 -0.41 -13.02 -11.81
C ASN A 40 0.04 -12.15 -10.64
N LEU A 41 -0.83 -11.83 -9.68
CA LEU A 41 -0.44 -11.07 -8.50
C LEU A 41 -0.14 -12.00 -7.33
N TRP A 42 0.98 -11.75 -6.68
CA TRP A 42 1.41 -12.38 -5.45
C TRP A 42 1.40 -11.33 -4.35
N VAL A 43 0.67 -11.57 -3.26
CA VAL A 43 0.50 -10.59 -2.18
C VAL A 43 0.80 -11.28 -0.86
N GLY A 44 1.84 -10.82 -0.17
CA GLY A 44 2.23 -11.28 1.14
C GLY A 44 1.84 -10.26 2.21
N GLU A 45 1.27 -10.72 3.31
CA GLU A 45 0.95 -9.89 4.46
C GLU A 45 1.63 -10.44 5.72
N TYR A 46 2.10 -9.52 6.58
CA TYR A 46 2.46 -9.81 7.95
C TYR A 46 2.13 -8.62 8.86
N GLU A 47 1.23 -8.82 9.84
CA GLU A 47 0.86 -7.80 10.83
C GLU A 47 0.49 -6.42 10.25
N GLY A 48 -0.11 -6.38 9.07
CA GLY A 48 -0.49 -5.16 8.37
C GLY A 48 0.58 -4.54 7.49
N TYR A 49 1.81 -5.07 7.45
CA TYR A 49 2.77 -4.83 6.38
C TYR A 49 2.42 -5.69 5.17
N VAL A 50 2.54 -5.13 3.97
CA VAL A 50 2.24 -5.82 2.72
C VAL A 50 3.40 -5.68 1.73
N GLU A 51 3.78 -6.78 1.12
CA GLU A 51 4.63 -6.82 -0.08
C GLU A 51 3.87 -7.50 -1.22
N TYR A 52 4.02 -7.02 -2.45
CA TYR A 52 3.34 -7.62 -3.58
C TYR A 52 4.19 -7.59 -4.86
N PHE A 53 3.93 -8.55 -5.74
CA PHE A 53 4.64 -8.76 -7.00
C PHE A 53 3.69 -9.12 -8.14
N ALA A 54 4.07 -8.76 -9.36
CA ALA A 54 3.45 -9.29 -10.58
C ALA A 54 4.34 -10.39 -11.17
N TRP A 55 3.87 -11.64 -11.12
CA TRP A 55 4.58 -12.80 -11.66
C TRP A 55 3.66 -13.87 -12.25
N SER A 56 3.90 -14.21 -13.53
CA SER A 56 3.07 -15.14 -14.33
C SER A 56 3.72 -16.51 -14.58
N GLY A 57 4.82 -16.85 -13.91
CA GLY A 57 5.54 -18.10 -14.14
C GLY A 57 6.81 -17.96 -14.99
N ASP A 58 7.28 -19.10 -15.50
CA ASP A 58 8.44 -19.20 -16.39
C ASP A 58 8.28 -18.28 -17.62
N GLY A 59 9.37 -17.60 -18.01
CA GLY A 59 9.35 -16.63 -19.10
C GLY A 59 8.98 -15.20 -18.69
N ASN A 60 8.65 -14.97 -17.41
CA ASN A 60 8.59 -13.64 -16.83
C ASN A 60 9.97 -13.11 -16.37
N ASP A 61 11.05 -13.72 -16.89
CA ASP A 61 12.43 -13.38 -16.56
C ASP A 61 12.78 -11.99 -17.12
N GLY A 62 12.95 -11.00 -16.23
CA GLY A 62 13.37 -9.65 -16.61
C GLY A 62 13.02 -8.58 -15.59
N GLY A 63 11.95 -8.78 -14.81
CA GLY A 63 11.62 -7.94 -13.67
C GLY A 63 12.71 -8.03 -12.58
N PHE A 64 12.91 -6.94 -11.83
CA PHE A 64 14.02 -6.79 -10.86
C PHE A 64 15.37 -7.33 -11.37
N SER A 65 15.68 -7.13 -12.66
CA SER A 65 16.92 -7.63 -13.30
C SER A 65 17.13 -9.14 -13.17
N GLY A 66 16.05 -9.92 -13.17
CA GLY A 66 16.11 -11.39 -13.07
C GLY A 66 16.38 -11.90 -11.64
N ARG A 67 16.32 -11.03 -10.63
CA ARG A 67 16.51 -11.45 -9.23
C ARG A 67 15.44 -12.48 -8.83
N CYS A 68 15.87 -13.48 -8.07
CA CYS A 68 14.98 -14.48 -7.50
C CYS A 68 14.50 -14.02 -6.12
N PHE A 69 13.19 -14.12 -5.88
CA PHE A 69 12.59 -13.93 -4.57
C PHE A 69 11.97 -15.25 -4.12
N GLU A 70 12.43 -15.75 -2.98
CA GLU A 70 11.78 -16.85 -2.29
C GLU A 70 10.63 -16.26 -1.45
N VAL A 71 9.45 -16.84 -1.62
CA VAL A 71 8.23 -16.49 -0.88
C VAL A 71 7.67 -17.75 -0.24
N THR A 72 7.07 -17.58 0.94
CA THR A 72 6.31 -18.64 1.62
C THR A 72 4.82 -18.39 1.40
N THR A 73 4.09 -19.37 0.89
CA THR A 73 2.65 -19.27 0.63
C THR A 73 1.84 -19.39 1.93
N THR A 74 0.55 -19.08 1.88
CA THR A 74 -0.39 -19.29 3.00
C THR A 74 -0.50 -20.75 3.45
N ASP A 75 -0.16 -21.70 2.58
CA ASP A 75 -0.10 -23.14 2.87
C ASP A 75 1.30 -23.61 3.32
N ASP A 76 2.19 -22.66 3.67
CA ASP A 76 3.59 -22.87 4.08
C ASP A 76 4.47 -23.54 3.00
N GLU A 77 4.10 -23.43 1.72
CA GLU A 77 4.94 -23.88 0.61
C GLU A 77 5.95 -22.79 0.23
N THR A 78 7.15 -23.20 -0.22
CA THR A 78 8.16 -22.26 -0.71
C THR A 78 8.13 -22.18 -2.24
N VAL A 79 7.96 -20.98 -2.77
CA VAL A 79 7.97 -20.70 -4.21
C VAL A 79 9.08 -19.71 -4.54
N THR A 80 9.80 -19.94 -5.62
CA THR A 80 10.80 -19.00 -6.14
C THR A 80 10.22 -18.20 -7.31
N LEU A 81 9.98 -16.91 -7.09
CA LEU A 81 9.61 -15.97 -8.13
C LEU A 81 10.89 -15.49 -8.82
N LYS A 82 11.13 -15.96 -10.04
CA LYS A 82 12.30 -15.53 -10.85
C LYS A 82 11.93 -14.30 -11.66
N GLY A 83 12.63 -13.20 -11.40
CA GLY A 83 12.45 -11.93 -12.09
C GLY A 83 11.04 -11.32 -12.01
N PRO A 84 10.35 -11.29 -10.85
CA PRO A 84 9.04 -10.66 -10.77
C PRO A 84 9.10 -9.16 -11.08
N TRP A 85 7.98 -8.57 -11.50
CA TRP A 85 7.85 -7.12 -11.65
C TRP A 85 7.27 -6.50 -10.37
N SER A 86 7.62 -5.25 -10.10
CA SER A 86 6.87 -4.45 -9.13
C SER A 86 5.44 -4.26 -9.63
N SER A 87 4.46 -4.44 -8.75
CA SER A 87 3.08 -4.03 -9.01
C SER A 87 2.79 -2.68 -8.33
N ARG A 88 1.52 -2.35 -8.10
CA ARG A 88 1.05 -1.16 -7.40
C ARG A 88 -0.24 -1.46 -6.64
N ALA A 89 -0.53 -0.71 -5.57
CA ALA A 89 -1.69 -0.94 -4.70
C ALA A 89 -3.01 -1.01 -5.48
N GLY A 90 -3.20 -0.17 -6.50
CA GLY A 90 -4.41 -0.18 -7.31
C GLY A 90 -4.69 -1.52 -8.00
N CYS A 91 -3.66 -2.19 -8.53
CA CYS A 91 -3.81 -3.52 -9.13
C CYS A 91 -4.20 -4.57 -8.08
N VAL A 92 -3.55 -4.54 -6.91
CA VAL A 92 -3.85 -5.45 -5.78
C VAL A 92 -5.29 -5.26 -5.31
N ASN A 93 -5.68 -4.01 -5.09
CA ASN A 93 -7.00 -3.64 -4.61
C ASN A 93 -8.10 -3.99 -5.63
N LYS A 94 -7.83 -3.83 -6.93
CA LYS A 94 -8.76 -4.18 -8.01
C LYS A 94 -9.02 -5.69 -8.08
N GLN A 95 -8.00 -6.52 -7.79
CA GLN A 95 -8.12 -7.98 -7.79
C GLN A 95 -8.74 -8.55 -6.51
N GLY A 96 -9.14 -7.71 -5.54
CA GLY A 96 -9.76 -8.17 -4.30
C GLY A 96 -8.77 -8.72 -3.26
N LEU A 97 -7.46 -8.65 -3.53
CA LEU A 97 -6.38 -9.02 -2.58
C LEU A 97 -6.03 -7.88 -1.60
N GLY A 98 -6.80 -6.80 -1.61
CA GLY A 98 -6.65 -5.66 -0.72
C GLY A 98 -7.85 -5.49 0.23
N PRO A 99 -8.04 -4.32 0.85
CA PRO A 99 -7.42 -3.04 0.50
C PRO A 99 -6.05 -2.77 1.14
N VAL A 100 -5.11 -2.28 0.32
CA VAL A 100 -3.75 -1.89 0.68
C VAL A 100 -3.45 -0.47 0.22
N VAL A 101 -2.50 0.18 0.90
CA VAL A 101 -2.12 1.58 0.72
C VAL A 101 -0.62 1.67 0.55
N ASP A 102 -0.16 2.31 -0.53
CA ASP A 102 1.26 2.59 -0.73
C ASP A 102 1.70 3.76 0.15
N VAL A 103 2.69 3.50 0.98
CA VAL A 103 3.23 4.41 2.00
C VAL A 103 4.74 4.53 1.88
N ARG A 104 5.30 5.40 2.71
CA ARG A 104 6.73 5.53 2.93
C ARG A 104 7.06 5.10 4.34
N LEU A 105 7.94 4.11 4.48
CA LEU A 105 8.29 3.52 5.77
C LEU A 105 9.71 3.94 6.18
N THR A 106 9.89 4.14 7.48
CA THR A 106 11.20 4.26 8.12
C THR A 106 11.18 3.63 9.51
N THR A 107 12.34 3.17 9.98
CA THR A 107 12.57 2.81 11.38
C THR A 107 13.42 3.86 12.12
N ASP A 108 13.81 4.93 11.41
CA ASP A 108 14.62 6.03 11.92
C ASP A 108 13.74 7.26 12.13
N ARG A 109 13.67 7.76 13.37
CA ARG A 109 12.89 8.95 13.73
C ARG A 109 13.42 10.21 13.06
N ASP A 110 14.73 10.33 12.86
CA ASP A 110 15.32 11.49 12.19
C ASP A 110 14.89 11.54 10.71
N VAL A 111 14.63 10.39 10.08
CA VAL A 111 14.08 10.33 8.71
C VAL A 111 12.66 10.88 8.66
N LEU A 112 11.83 10.53 9.65
CA LEU A 112 10.46 11.07 9.75
C LEU A 112 10.51 12.59 9.93
N GLU A 113 11.25 13.08 10.93
CA GLU A 113 11.34 14.52 11.24
C GLU A 113 11.88 15.35 10.07
N ARG A 114 12.80 14.80 9.26
CA ARG A 114 13.33 15.48 8.07
C ARG A 114 12.43 15.40 6.84
N GLY A 115 11.55 14.40 6.74
CA GLY A 115 10.62 14.24 5.62
C GLY A 115 11.22 13.73 4.30
N TYR A 116 12.35 13.01 4.33
CA TYR A 116 12.91 12.37 3.13
C TYR A 116 13.83 11.18 3.47
N THR A 117 14.16 10.33 2.47
CA THR A 117 14.95 9.06 2.54
C THR A 117 14.21 7.82 3.05
N PHE A 118 12.88 7.85 3.08
CA PHE A 118 12.06 6.67 3.38
C PHE A 118 12.25 5.52 2.37
N LYS A 119 11.98 4.30 2.83
CA LYS A 119 11.77 3.15 1.96
C LYS A 119 10.33 3.15 1.44
N SER A 120 10.15 2.78 0.18
CA SER A 120 8.80 2.47 -0.32
C SER A 120 8.27 1.22 0.38
N GLY A 121 6.98 1.20 0.70
CA GLY A 121 6.31 0.03 1.25
C GLY A 121 4.80 0.16 1.13
N SER A 122 4.09 -0.86 1.60
CA SER A 122 2.64 -0.86 1.59
C SER A 122 2.10 -1.38 2.92
N LEU A 123 0.94 -0.87 3.32
CA LEU A 123 0.23 -1.29 4.51
C LEU A 123 -1.17 -1.77 4.12
N THR A 124 -1.76 -2.66 4.91
CA THR A 124 -3.21 -2.86 4.85
C THR A 124 -3.92 -1.55 5.17
N LEU A 125 -5.11 -1.34 4.61
CA LEU A 125 -5.89 -0.13 4.88
C LEU A 125 -6.11 0.08 6.39
N ARG A 126 -6.30 -1.00 7.14
CA ARG A 126 -6.47 -0.93 8.60
C ARG A 126 -5.21 -0.39 9.30
N ALA A 127 -4.02 -0.83 8.89
CA ALA A 127 -2.76 -0.32 9.43
C ALA A 127 -2.50 1.13 8.98
N ALA A 128 -2.79 1.45 7.72
CA ALA A 128 -2.66 2.80 7.19
C ALA A 128 -3.61 3.81 7.89
N LYS A 129 -4.84 3.40 8.23
CA LYS A 129 -5.77 4.21 9.03
C LYS A 129 -5.24 4.48 10.44
N ARG A 130 -4.70 3.46 11.11
CA ARG A 130 -4.05 3.68 12.42
C ARG A 130 -2.87 4.64 12.32
N ALA A 131 -2.11 4.57 11.23
CA ALA A 131 -0.99 5.47 11.01
C ALA A 131 -1.45 6.91 10.76
N ILE A 132 -2.45 7.14 9.90
CA ILE A 132 -2.92 8.50 9.64
C ILE A 132 -3.56 9.15 10.87
N ASP A 133 -4.20 8.37 11.76
CA ASP A 133 -4.73 8.86 13.04
C ASP A 133 -3.64 9.35 14.03
N LEU A 134 -2.37 8.97 13.81
CA LEU A 134 -1.23 9.45 14.60
C LEU A 134 -0.60 10.73 14.02
N ALA A 135 -0.91 11.07 12.76
CA ALA A 135 -0.41 12.30 12.17
C ALA A 135 -0.98 13.51 12.91
N ALA A 136 -0.16 14.56 13.07
CA ALA A 136 -0.60 15.80 13.72
C ALA A 136 -1.61 16.59 12.88
N ASP A 137 -1.77 16.25 11.59
CA ASP A 137 -2.71 16.87 10.65
C ASP A 137 -4.07 16.16 10.67
N ASP A 138 -5.16 16.91 10.46
CA ASP A 138 -6.54 16.39 10.31
C ASP A 138 -6.78 15.70 8.95
N GLY A 139 -5.90 14.77 8.58
CA GLY A 139 -5.97 13.99 7.35
C GLY A 139 -6.74 12.68 7.53
N HIS A 140 -7.38 12.22 6.46
CA HIS A 140 -7.98 10.88 6.39
C HIS A 140 -7.70 10.22 5.04
N LEU A 141 -7.90 8.91 4.95
CA LEU A 141 -7.72 8.16 3.69
C LEU A 141 -9.04 8.08 2.92
N GLU A 142 -9.07 8.67 1.74
CA GLU A 142 -10.22 8.61 0.83
C GLU A 142 -9.98 7.63 -0.32
N ARG A 143 -11.01 6.87 -0.68
CA ARG A 143 -10.94 5.96 -1.83
C ARG A 143 -11.15 6.74 -3.13
N VAL A 144 -10.20 6.65 -4.04
CA VAL A 144 -10.26 7.27 -5.38
C VAL A 144 -10.00 6.23 -6.46
N LEU A 145 -10.62 6.40 -7.63
CA LEU A 145 -10.34 5.59 -8.81
C LEU A 145 -9.32 6.31 -9.69
N LYS A 146 -8.28 5.61 -10.13
CA LYS A 146 -7.19 6.19 -10.93
C LYS A 146 -6.93 5.41 -12.20
N PHE A 147 -6.34 6.13 -13.17
CA PHE A 147 -6.01 5.63 -14.50
C PHE A 147 -7.25 5.22 -15.29
N ASP A 148 -7.05 4.88 -16.56
CA ASP A 148 -8.14 4.49 -17.46
C ASP A 148 -8.80 3.15 -17.04
N ASP A 149 -8.08 2.35 -16.25
CA ASP A 149 -8.54 1.05 -15.74
C ASP A 149 -9.29 1.14 -14.39
N GLU A 150 -9.63 2.33 -13.91
CA GLU A 150 -10.43 2.54 -12.68
C GLU A 150 -9.87 1.81 -11.45
N GLU A 151 -8.55 1.86 -11.28
CA GLU A 151 -7.91 1.17 -10.17
C GLU A 151 -8.20 1.89 -8.83
N PRO A 152 -8.62 1.16 -7.78
CA PRO A 152 -8.91 1.75 -6.49
C PRO A 152 -7.65 2.01 -5.66
N TYR A 153 -7.44 3.28 -5.31
CA TYR A 153 -6.40 3.76 -4.39
C TYR A 153 -7.03 4.37 -3.15
N TRP A 154 -6.29 4.37 -2.06
CA TRP A 154 -6.59 5.17 -0.87
C TRP A 154 -5.51 6.24 -0.74
N VAL A 155 -5.94 7.50 -0.73
CA VAL A 155 -5.03 8.66 -0.76
C VAL A 155 -5.31 9.53 0.47
N PRO A 156 -4.27 10.09 1.12
CA PRO A 156 -4.48 11.10 2.16
C PRO A 156 -5.18 12.34 1.60
N THR A 157 -6.26 12.76 2.26
CA THR A 157 -7.07 13.94 1.95
C THR A 157 -7.27 14.74 3.24
N ARG A 158 -7.33 16.08 3.15
CA ARG A 158 -7.74 16.96 4.27
C ARG A 158 -9.25 17.10 4.26
N GLU A 159 -9.88 17.19 5.43
CA GLU A 159 -11.22 17.78 5.47
C GLU A 159 -11.12 19.24 5.02
N ASN A 160 -11.53 19.52 3.78
CA ASN A 160 -11.68 20.91 3.35
C ASN A 160 -12.81 21.51 4.17
N GLY A 161 -12.48 22.43 5.09
CA GLY A 161 -13.45 23.39 5.60
C GLY A 161 -13.98 24.20 4.41
N ASP A 162 -15.13 23.79 3.88
CA ASP A 162 -15.87 24.39 2.76
C ASP A 162 -15.03 24.73 1.52
N SER A 163 -14.99 23.79 0.58
CA SER A 163 -15.02 24.15 -0.83
C SER A 163 -15.92 23.17 -1.59
N ASP A 164 -17.06 23.69 -2.04
CA ASP A 164 -18.01 23.05 -2.96
C ASP A 164 -17.27 22.35 -4.11
N GLY A 165 -17.13 21.03 -3.98
CA GLY A 165 -16.45 20.17 -4.93
C GLY A 165 -17.03 18.78 -4.83
N ALA A 166 -18.20 18.59 -5.44
CA ALA A 166 -18.91 17.34 -5.70
C ALA A 166 -18.63 16.20 -4.70
N ARG A 167 -19.34 16.21 -3.57
CA ARG A 167 -19.63 14.99 -2.82
C ARG A 167 -20.38 14.05 -3.76
N VAL A 168 -19.73 12.98 -4.21
CA VAL A 168 -20.45 11.82 -4.75
C VAL A 168 -20.74 10.94 -3.55
N ASP A 169 -21.89 11.18 -2.92
CA ASP A 169 -22.48 10.22 -1.99
C ASP A 169 -22.78 8.95 -2.78
N VAL A 170 -21.93 7.93 -2.63
CA VAL A 170 -22.26 6.58 -3.08
C VAL A 170 -23.23 6.02 -2.05
N GLU A 171 -24.52 6.18 -2.32
CA GLU A 171 -25.58 5.53 -1.56
C GLU A 171 -25.35 4.01 -1.57
N TYR A 172 -25.18 3.46 -0.37
CA TYR A 172 -25.17 2.03 -0.12
C TYR A 172 -26.62 1.54 -0.13
N GLU A 173 -27.11 1.05 -1.27
CA GLU A 173 -28.37 0.28 -1.26
C GLU A 173 -28.08 -1.13 -0.70
N ARG A 174 -28.51 -1.32 0.55
CA ARG A 174 -28.66 -2.62 1.22
C ARG A 174 -29.92 -3.32 0.71
N GLY A 175 -29.76 -4.55 0.19
CA GLY A 175 -30.79 -5.61 0.12
C GLY A 175 -31.96 -5.29 -0.82
N GLU A 176 -32.81 -6.19 -1.30
CA GLU A 176 -33.14 -7.62 -1.16
C GLU A 176 -33.80 -7.95 -2.55
N ALA A 177 -33.92 -9.14 -3.13
CA ALA A 177 -34.03 -10.53 -2.72
C ALA A 177 -33.71 -11.43 -3.93
#